data_AF-A0A5V7MR73-F1
#
_entry.id   AF-A0A5V7MR73-F1
#
_cell.length_a   1.000
_cell.length_b   1.000
_cell.length_c   1.000
_cell.angle_alpha   90.00
_cell.angle_beta   90.00
_cell.angle_gamma   90.00
#
_symmetry.space_group_name_H-M   'P 1'
#
loop_
_entity.id
_entity.type
_entity.pdbx_description
1 polymer ?
#
loop_
_entity_poly.entity_id
_entity_poly.type
_entity_poly.pdbx_seq_one_letter_code
_entity_poly.pdbx_strand_id
1 'polypeptide(L)' 'MPRLFDRFYRIDPSRQRKGEGSGIGLAIVKFIVITHQGKVSVTSIRALLVLF' A
#
# COMPACT_ATOMS: atom_id res chain seq x y z
N MET A 1 3.98 12.55 1.53
CA MET A 1 2.52 12.51 1.32
C MET A 1 2.11 11.10 0.91
N PRO A 2 1.70 10.21 1.85
CA PRO A 2 1.51 8.80 1.57
C PRO A 2 0.10 8.55 1.03
N ARG A 3 -0.12 8.88 -0.25
CA ARG A 3 -1.36 8.57 -1.00
C ARG A 3 -1.69 7.08 -1.05
N LEU A 4 -0.79 6.22 -0.56
CA LEU A 4 -0.93 4.77 -0.47
C LEU A 4 -2.21 4.28 0.20
N PHE A 5 -2.80 5.07 1.11
CA PHE A 5 -4.05 4.72 1.77
C PHE A 5 -5.30 5.28 1.10
N ASP A 6 -5.16 6.03 0.00
CA ASP A 6 -6.29 6.55 -0.75
C ASP A 6 -6.92 5.42 -1.56
N ARG A 7 -8.25 5.40 -1.61
CA ARG A 7 -8.98 4.42 -2.42
C ARG A 7 -8.55 4.57 -3.88
N PHE A 8 -8.31 3.44 -4.53
CA PHE A 8 -7.89 3.35 -5.93
C PHE A 8 -6.49 3.90 -6.22
N TYR A 9 -5.71 4.29 -5.21
CA TYR A 9 -4.33 4.73 -5.43
C TYR A 9 -3.44 3.56 -5.87
N ARG A 10 -2.63 3.80 -6.89
CA ARG A 10 -1.66 2.85 -7.46
C ARG A 10 -0.35 3.57 -7.75
N ILE A 11 0.78 2.94 -7.40
CA ILE A 11 2.12 3.49 -7.65
C ILE A 11 2.46 3.47 -9.14
N ASP A 12 2.08 2.40 -9.85
CA ASP A 12 2.29 2.26 -11.29
C ASP A 12 1.02 1.67 -11.92
N PRO A 13 0.21 2.48 -12.63
CA PRO A 13 -1.00 2.01 -13.30
C PRO A 13 -0.73 1.00 -14.42
N SER A 14 0.49 0.98 -14.99
CA SER A 14 0.86 0.15 -16.14
C SER A 14 1.14 -1.30 -15.78
N ARG A 15 1.37 -1.59 -14.48
CA ARG A 15 1.67 -2.93 -13.95
C ARG A 15 0.44 -3.81 -13.71
N GLN A 16 -0.68 -3.56 -14.39
CA GLN A 16 -1.88 -4.41 -14.27
C GLN A 16 -1.60 -5.85 -14.73
N ARG A 17 -1.27 -6.72 -13.78
CA ARG A 17 -1.39 -8.17 -13.98
C ARG A 17 -2.87 -8.52 -13.90
N LYS A 18 -3.38 -9.36 -14.81
CA LYS A 18 -4.74 -9.92 -14.69
C LYS A 18 -4.89 -10.54 -13.29
N GLY A 19 -5.74 -9.96 -12.45
CA GLY A 19 -5.93 -10.38 -11.05
C GLY A 19 -5.36 -9.44 -9.98
N GLU A 20 -4.70 -8.33 -10.34
CA GLU A 20 -4.31 -7.33 -9.34
C GLU A 20 -5.53 -6.63 -8.74
N GLY A 21 -5.58 -6.58 -7.40
CA GLY A 21 -6.69 -6.04 -6.63
C GLY A 21 -7.03 -4.58 -6.99
N SER A 22 -8.27 -4.18 -6.72
CA SER A 22 -8.85 -2.88 -7.11
C SER A 22 -8.12 -1.62 -6.60
N GLY A 23 -7.14 -1.76 -5.69
CA GLY A 23 -6.50 -0.63 -4.99
C GLY A 23 -7.30 -0.17 -3.76
N ILE A 24 -8.11 -1.05 -3.19
CA ILE A 24 -8.97 -0.74 -2.03
C ILE A 24 -8.39 -1.27 -0.70
N GLY A 25 -7.49 -2.27 -0.76
CA GLY A 25 -6.99 -2.97 0.44
C GLY A 25 -6.39 -2.05 1.50
N LEU A 26 -5.47 -1.16 1.13
CA LEU A 26 -4.85 -0.23 2.09
C LEU A 26 -5.84 0.79 2.67
N ALA A 27 -6.82 1.23 1.87
CA ALA A 27 -7.88 2.12 2.37
C ALA A 27 -8.73 1.43 3.44
N ILE A 28 -9.05 0.14 3.27
CA ILE A 28 -9.76 -0.68 4.28
C ILE A 28 -8.91 -0.82 5.54
N VAL A 29 -7.61 -1.14 5.39
CA VAL A 29 -6.69 -1.25 6.55
C VAL A 29 -6.68 0.04 7.36
N LYS A 30 -6.51 1.19 6.69
CA LYS A 30 -6.52 2.50 7.37
C LYS A 30 -7.85 2.74 8.10
N PHE A 31 -8.98 2.42 7.46
CA PHE A 31 -10.30 2.57 8.06
C PHE A 31 -10.46 1.73 9.33
N ILE A 32 -10.13 0.43 9.27
CA ILE A 32 -10.20 -0.47 10.43
C ILE A 32 -9.30 0.04 11.56
N VAL A 33 -8.02 0.31 11.27
CA VAL A 33 -7.06 0.74 12.30
C VAL A 33 -7.51 2.03 13.00
N ILE A 34 -7.99 3.04 12.25
CA ILE A 34 -8.50 4.29 12.83
C ILE A 34 -9.76 4.04 13.67
N THR A 35 -10.67 3.19 13.20
CA THR A 35 -11.90 2.83 13.92
C THR A 35 -11.60 2.17 15.26
N HIS A 36 -10.53 1.39 15.32
CA HIS A 36 -10.03 0.74 16.53
C HIS A 36 -8.98 1.57 17.29
N GLN A 37 -8.89 2.89 17.04
CA GLN A 37 -7.98 3.83 17.73
C GLN A 37 -6.49 3.46 17.64
N GLY A 38 -6.11 2.65 16.65
CA GLY A 38 -4.74 2.24 16.39
C GLY A 38 -3.99 3.21 15.47
N LYS A 39 -2.74 2.85 15.15
CA LYS A 39 -1.88 3.58 14.20
C LYS A 39 -1.33 2.63 13.15
N VAL A 40 -1.27 3.10 11.89
CA VAL A 40 -0.68 2.36 10.76
C VAL A 40 0.32 3.27 10.05
N SER A 41 1.46 2.70 9.63
CA SER A 41 2.48 3.40 8.87
C SER A 41 3.07 2.48 7.80
N VAL A 42 3.67 3.07 6.77
CA VAL A 42 4.34 2.34 5.69
C VAL A 42 5.77 2.85 5.59
N THR A 43 6.71 1.93 5.52
CA THR A 43 8.12 2.20 5.24
C THR A 43 8.51 1.52 3.93
N SER A 44 9.36 2.18 3.15
CA SER A 44 9.97 1.56 1.98
C SER A 44 11.29 0.93 2.40
N ILE A 45 11.54 -0.29 1.96
CA ILE A 45 12.83 -0.97 2.15
C ILE A 45 13.62 -0.77 0.85
N ARG A 46 14.82 -0.21 0.94
CA ARG A 46 15.75 -0.20 -0.18
C ARG A 46 16.40 -1.57 -0.23
N ALA A 47 16.08 -2.38 -1.25
CA ALA A 47 16.73 -3.67 -1.45
C ALA A 47 18.24 -3.45 -1.62
N LEU A 48 19.05 -3.95 -0.69
CA LEU A 48 20.48 -4.14 -0.93
C LEU A 48 20.64 -5.44 -1.72
N LEU A 49 21.22 -5.34 -2.91
CA LEU A 49 21.78 -6.49 -3.61
C LEU A 49 22.92 -7.03 -2.75
N VAL A 50 22.70 -8.18 -2.10
CA VAL A 50 23.78 -8.98 -1.54
C VAL A 50 24.43 -9.69 -2.73
N LEU A 51 25.53 -9.15 -3.22
CA LEU A 51 26.42 -9.85 -4.14
C LEU A 51 27.26 -10.81 -3.28
N PHE A 52 27.16 -12.11 -3.57
CA PHE A 52 28.08 -13.14 -3.09
C PHE A 52 29.27 -13.26 -4.05
#